data_AF-A0A8X6NSN8-F1
#
_entry.id   AF-A0A8X6NSN8-F1
#
_cell.length_a   1.000
_cell.length_b   1.000
_cell.length_c   1.000
_cell.angle_alpha   90.00
_cell.angle_beta   90.00
_cell.angle_gamma   90.00
#
_symmetry.space_group_name_H-M   'P 1'
#
loop_
_entity.id
_entity.type
_entity.pdbx_description
1 polymer ?
#
loop_
_entity_poly.entity_id
_entity_poly.type
_entity_poly.pdbx_seq_one_letter_code
_entity_poly.pdbx_strand_id
1 'polypeptide(L)'
;MFQKHKNSCWTCGAAGHFRRNCLISRVGGNSLAPHQVNYYKAISRGGGVHELLQSAELDNKQRRDAGKLLLEFEDLFSRKLDDIGRTKMTRHRIDTGNHPSIKKHPRRLPFTKQEEVANLLMEMQQNRI
;
A
#
# COMPACT_ATOMS: atom_id res chain seq x y z
N MET A 1 1.00 -12.06 48.50
CA MET A 1 -0.05 -11.33 47.77
C MET A 1 0.38 -11.20 46.30
N PHE A 2 -0.15 -12.04 45.41
CA PHE A 2 0.20 -11.98 43.99
C PHE A 2 -0.63 -10.89 43.30
N GLN A 3 0.04 -9.84 42.83
CA GLN A 3 -0.57 -8.79 42.03
C GLN A 3 -1.00 -9.39 40.69
N LYS A 4 -2.31 -9.54 40.49
CA LYS A 4 -2.88 -9.95 39.20
C LYS A 4 -2.62 -8.83 38.20
N HIS A 5 -1.61 -8.99 37.34
CA HIS A 5 -1.43 -8.11 36.19
C HIS A 5 -2.73 -8.15 35.37
N LYS A 6 -3.32 -6.97 35.15
CA LYS A 6 -4.55 -6.83 34.37
C LYS A 6 -4.26 -7.31 32.95
N ASN A 7 -4.94 -8.38 32.50
CA ASN A 7 -4.79 -8.90 31.15
C ASN A 7 -5.10 -7.79 30.13
N SER A 8 -4.08 -7.28 29.44
CA SER A 8 -4.20 -6.30 28.37
C SER A 8 -4.29 -7.02 27.03
N CYS A 9 -5.14 -6.50 26.16
CA CYS A 9 -5.30 -7.00 24.80
C CYS A 9 -4.14 -6.51 23.92
N TRP A 10 -3.37 -7.44 23.35
CA TRP A 10 -2.23 -7.14 22.47
C TRP A 10 -2.65 -6.62 21.08
N THR A 11 -3.96 -6.49 20.81
CA THR A 11 -4.51 -5.99 19.55
C THR A 11 -5.08 -4.57 19.68
N CYS A 12 -5.63 -4.20 20.84
CA CYS A 12 -6.21 -2.86 21.05
C CYS A 12 -5.68 -2.12 22.28
N GLY A 13 -4.79 -2.72 23.07
CA GLY A 13 -4.23 -2.15 24.29
C GLY A 13 -5.17 -2.09 25.51
N ALA A 14 -6.48 -2.32 25.33
CA ALA A 14 -7.44 -2.22 26.43
C ALA A 14 -7.32 -3.40 27.44
N ALA A 15 -7.55 -3.09 28.72
CA ALA A 15 -7.54 -4.07 29.80
C ALA A 15 -8.86 -4.84 29.88
N GLY A 16 -8.82 -6.07 30.41
CA GLY A 16 -10.01 -6.85 30.74
C GLY A 16 -10.43 -7.90 29.71
N HIS A 17 -9.70 -8.07 28.61
CA HIS A 17 -9.95 -9.16 27.65
C HIS A 17 -8.66 -9.60 26.94
N PHE A 18 -8.63 -10.85 26.49
CA PHE A 18 -7.56 -11.37 25.64
C PHE A 18 -7.86 -11.13 24.17
N ARG A 19 -6.83 -11.18 23.31
CA ARG A 19 -6.93 -11.03 21.85
C ARG A 19 -8.10 -11.82 21.24
N ARG A 20 -8.33 -13.05 21.69
CA ARG A 20 -9.40 -13.94 21.18
C ARG A 20 -10.82 -13.40 21.41
N ASN A 21 -11.00 -12.51 22.39
CA ASN A 21 -12.28 -11.89 22.74
C ASN A 21 -12.33 -10.40 22.36
N CYS A 22 -11.39 -9.92 21.55
CA CYS A 22 -11.36 -8.53 21.12
C CYS A 22 -12.38 -8.31 19.99
N LEU A 23 -13.32 -7.39 20.20
CA LEU A 23 -14.34 -7.02 19.21
C LEU A 23 -13.73 -6.43 17.92
N ILE A 24 -12.54 -5.82 18.01
CA ILE A 24 -11.76 -5.34 16.84
C ILE A 24 -11.34 -6.51 15.94
N SER A 25 -11.13 -7.70 16.50
CA SER A 25 -10.77 -8.90 15.72
C SER A 25 -11.95 -9.53 14.97
N ARG A 26 -13.19 -9.12 15.24
CA ARG A 26 -14.41 -9.65 14.57
C ARG A 26 -14.83 -8.84 13.36
N VAL A 27 -14.34 -7.61 13.21
CA VAL A 27 -14.43 -6.88 11.95
C VAL A 27 -13.30 -7.44 11.10
N GLY A 28 -13.64 -8.23 10.08
CA GLY A 28 -12.71 -8.72 9.06
C GLY A 28 -12.14 -7.55 8.25
N GLY A 29 -11.28 -6.75 8.88
CA GLY A 29 -10.59 -5.63 8.29
C GLY A 29 -9.33 -6.12 7.61
N ASN A 30 -9.31 -5.98 6.29
CA ASN A 30 -8.18 -6.13 5.37
C ASN A 30 -6.79 -6.05 6.05
N SER A 31 -5.94 -7.04 5.77
CA SER A 31 -4.56 -7.12 6.28
C SER A 31 -3.59 -6.10 5.66
N LEU A 32 -4.07 -4.92 5.25
CA LEU A 32 -3.22 -3.83 4.79
C LEU A 32 -3.06 -2.83 5.93
N ALA A 33 -1.82 -2.55 6.30
CA ALA A 33 -1.49 -1.55 7.31
C ALA A 33 -2.19 -0.22 6.98
N PRO A 34 -2.75 0.51 7.97
CA PRO A 34 -3.49 1.77 7.75
C PRO A 34 -2.70 2.81 6.95
N HIS A 35 -1.37 2.78 7.04
CA HIS A 35 -0.46 3.65 6.29
C HIS A 35 -0.53 3.42 4.76
N GLN A 36 -0.76 2.19 4.30
CA GLN A 36 -0.76 1.89 2.87
C GLN A 36 -2.11 2.17 2.20
N VAL A 37 -3.22 2.26 2.93
CA VAL A 37 -4.54 2.39 2.29
C VAL A 37 -4.90 3.84 1.93
N ASN A 38 -4.10 4.83 2.36
CA ASN A 38 -4.46 6.25 2.26
C ASN A 38 -3.77 7.02 1.12
N TYR A 39 -2.75 6.48 0.46
CA TYR A 39 -2.06 7.22 -0.61
C TYR A 39 -2.85 7.25 -1.92
N TYR A 40 -3.57 6.16 -2.26
CA TYR A 40 -4.28 6.01 -3.55
C TYR A 40 -5.81 6.10 -3.45
N LYS A 41 -6.38 6.06 -2.23
CA LYS A 41 -7.83 6.05 -2.03
C LYS A 41 -8.48 7.43 -2.15
N ALA A 42 -7.69 8.50 -2.14
CA ALA A 42 -8.16 9.87 -2.39
C ALA A 42 -8.54 10.07 -3.88
N ILE A 43 -7.80 9.47 -4.81
CA ILE A 43 -7.92 9.81 -6.25
C ILE A 43 -9.13 9.10 -6.92
N SER A 44 -9.52 7.92 -6.42
CA SER A 44 -10.58 7.09 -7.04
C SER A 44 -12.03 7.58 -6.81
N ARG A 45 -12.25 8.63 -6.01
CA ARG A 45 -13.59 9.24 -5.77
C ARG A 45 -13.70 10.68 -6.30
N GLY A 46 -12.94 11.04 -7.33
CA GLY A 46 -12.98 12.41 -7.85
C GLY A 46 -12.46 13.48 -6.89
N GLY A 47 -11.94 13.07 -5.72
CA GLY A 47 -11.20 13.89 -4.78
C GLY A 47 -9.74 14.02 -5.22
N GLY A 48 -9.53 14.77 -6.31
CA GLY A 48 -8.17 15.04 -6.79
C GLY A 48 -7.32 15.77 -5.76
N VAL A 49 -6.06 16.03 -6.10
CA VAL A 49 -5.11 16.88 -5.32
C VAL A 49 -5.75 18.20 -4.84
N HIS A 50 -6.78 18.67 -5.55
CA HIS A 50 -7.67 19.76 -5.17
C HIS A 50 -8.31 19.63 -3.77
N GLU A 51 -8.80 18.45 -3.37
CA GLU A 51 -9.42 18.24 -2.06
C GLU A 51 -8.37 18.28 -0.93
N LEU A 52 -7.17 17.75 -1.20
CA LEU A 52 -6.01 17.85 -0.29
C LEU A 52 -5.60 19.31 -0.09
N LEU A 53 -5.51 20.09 -1.17
CA LEU A 53 -5.20 21.53 -1.10
C LEU A 53 -6.26 22.32 -0.34
N GLN A 54 -7.52 21.90 -0.41
CA GLN A 54 -8.63 22.55 0.29
C GLN A 54 -8.60 22.28 1.80
N SER A 55 -8.19 21.06 2.19
CA SER A 55 -8.05 20.64 3.59
C SER A 55 -6.76 21.13 4.26
N ALA A 56 -5.77 21.57 3.47
CA ALA A 56 -4.50 22.07 3.99
C ALA A 56 -4.61 23.51 4.51
N GLU A 57 -3.94 23.77 5.63
CA GLU A 57 -3.74 25.10 6.22
C GLU A 57 -2.72 25.90 5.37
N LEU A 58 -3.20 26.46 4.26
CA LEU A 58 -2.41 27.26 3.33
C LEU A 58 -3.08 28.60 3.12
N ASP A 59 -2.26 29.65 2.99
CA ASP A 59 -2.76 30.94 2.51
C ASP A 59 -3.27 30.81 1.05
N ASN A 60 -4.17 31.71 0.65
CA ASN A 60 -4.74 31.73 -0.70
C ASN A 60 -3.67 31.79 -1.79
N LYS A 61 -2.58 32.54 -1.55
CA LYS A 61 -1.46 32.61 -2.50
C LYS A 61 -0.74 31.26 -2.59
N GLN A 62 -0.41 30.67 -1.45
CA GLN A 62 0.28 29.38 -1.37
C GLN A 62 -0.55 28.26 -2.01
N ARG A 63 -1.86 28.25 -1.76
CA ARG A 63 -2.79 27.29 -2.36
C ARG A 63 -2.82 27.40 -3.88
N ARG A 64 -2.85 28.63 -4.41
CA ARG A 64 -2.81 28.89 -5.85
C ARG A 64 -1.50 28.45 -6.48
N ASP A 65 -0.38 28.75 -5.84
CA ASP A 65 0.96 28.39 -6.34
C ASP A 65 1.17 26.86 -6.28
N ALA A 66 0.75 26.20 -5.21
CA ALA A 66 0.78 24.74 -5.09
C ALA A 66 -0.11 24.06 -6.15
N GLY A 67 -1.32 24.58 -6.39
CA GLY A 67 -2.21 24.07 -7.44
C GLY A 67 -1.60 24.17 -8.84
N LYS A 68 -0.92 25.28 -9.15
CA LYS A 68 -0.20 25.44 -10.42
C LYS A 68 0.93 24.42 -10.56
N LEU A 69 1.75 24.25 -9.52
CA LEU A 69 2.87 23.31 -9.52
C LEU A 69 2.42 21.87 -9.77
N LEU A 70 1.35 21.45 -9.09
CA LEU A 70 0.81 20.10 -9.22
C LEU A 70 0.22 19.83 -10.62
N LEU A 71 -0.32 20.85 -11.28
CA LEU A 71 -0.78 20.77 -12.67
C LEU A 71 0.39 20.79 -13.66
N GLU A 72 1.44 21.56 -13.38
CA GLU A 72 2.63 21.64 -14.23
C GLU A 72 3.40 20.31 -14.27
N PHE A 73 3.50 19.63 -13.13
CA PHE A 73 4.23 18.37 -12.96
C PHE A 73 3.30 17.16 -12.81
N GLU A 74 2.10 17.23 -13.39
CA GLU A 74 1.05 16.22 -13.25
C GLU A 74 1.46 14.84 -13.79
N ASP A 75 2.44 14.81 -14.69
CA ASP A 75 3.03 13.61 -15.30
C ASP A 75 4.10 12.94 -14.42
N LEU A 76 4.68 13.66 -13.46
CA LEU A 76 5.63 13.10 -12.49
C LEU A 76 4.95 12.30 -11.38
N PHE A 77 3.66 12.53 -11.15
CA PHE A 77 2.91 11.89 -10.08
C PHE A 77 2.09 10.70 -10.59
N SER A 78 2.33 9.54 -10.00
CA SER A 78 1.54 8.33 -10.24
C SER A 78 0.11 8.54 -9.73
N ARG A 79 -0.89 8.49 -10.63
CA ARG A 79 -2.31 8.75 -10.25
C ARG A 79 -3.08 7.49 -9.85
N LYS A 80 -2.57 6.32 -10.25
CA LYS A 80 -3.18 5.02 -10.02
C LYS A 80 -2.10 4.02 -9.66
N LEU A 81 -2.49 2.95 -8.99
CA LEU A 81 -1.58 1.83 -8.68
C LEU A 81 -0.97 1.22 -9.96
N ASP A 82 -1.69 1.28 -11.08
CA ASP A 82 -1.24 0.79 -12.40
C ASP A 82 -0.27 1.74 -13.12
N ASP A 83 -0.08 2.97 -12.61
CA ASP A 83 0.74 4.00 -13.25
C ASP A 83 2.23 3.78 -12.92
N ILE A 84 2.77 2.75 -13.55
CA ILE A 84 4.13 2.24 -13.36
C ILE A 84 5.07 2.97 -14.33
N GLY A 85 5.97 3.77 -13.77
CA GLY A 85 6.99 4.48 -14.54
C GLY A 85 7.92 3.53 -15.30
N ARG A 86 8.10 3.76 -16.61
CA ARG A 86 9.06 3.03 -17.46
C ARG A 86 10.00 4.00 -18.14
N THR A 87 11.29 3.70 -18.07
CA THR A 87 12.34 4.51 -18.70
C THR A 87 13.01 3.72 -19.82
N LYS A 88 13.18 4.35 -21.00
CA LYS A 88 13.89 3.76 -22.15
C LYS A 88 15.39 4.03 -22.14
N MET A 89 15.86 4.93 -21.27
CA MET A 89 17.25 5.44 -21.27
C MET A 89 18.29 4.37 -20.97
N THR A 90 17.98 3.43 -20.08
CA THR A 90 18.94 2.40 -19.66
C THR A 90 18.28 1.05 -19.67
N ARG A 91 18.97 0.07 -20.26
CA ARG A 91 18.67 -1.36 -20.08
C ARG A 91 19.82 -1.96 -19.31
N HIS A 92 19.52 -2.59 -18.18
CA HIS A 92 20.53 -3.26 -17.38
C HIS A 92 20.71 -4.70 -17.87
N ARG A 93 21.96 -5.08 -18.17
CA ARG A 93 22.33 -6.48 -18.43
C ARG A 93 22.79 -7.09 -17.11
N ILE A 94 22.12 -8.16 -16.70
CA ILE A 94 22.57 -8.99 -15.59
C ILE A 94 23.65 -9.94 -16.13
N ASP A 95 24.90 -9.79 -15.70
CA ASP A 95 25.98 -10.69 -16.09
C ASP A 95 26.04 -11.89 -15.14
N THR A 96 25.68 -13.06 -15.65
CA THR A 96 25.72 -14.33 -14.91
C THR A 96 27.03 -15.09 -15.14
N GLY A 97 27.95 -14.58 -15.97
CA GLY A 97 29.18 -15.27 -16.34
C GLY A 97 28.92 -16.67 -16.91
N ASN A 98 29.73 -17.65 -16.46
CA ASN A 98 29.60 -19.06 -16.86
C ASN A 98 28.78 -19.90 -15.87
N HIS A 99 27.99 -19.27 -15.00
CA HIS A 99 27.22 -20.03 -14.01
C HIS A 99 26.03 -20.75 -14.65
N PRO A 100 25.82 -22.05 -14.33
CA PRO A 100 24.69 -22.79 -14.84
C PRO A 100 23.36 -22.27 -14.27
N SER A 101 22.29 -22.38 -15.05
CA SER A 101 20.94 -22.01 -14.59
C SER A 101 20.51 -22.85 -13.39
N ILE A 102 19.93 -22.21 -12.37
CA ILE A 102 19.44 -22.90 -11.17
C ILE A 102 17.91 -22.97 -11.24
N LYS A 103 17.37 -24.20 -11.30
CA LYS A 103 15.92 -24.43 -11.17
C LYS A 103 15.57 -24.76 -9.72
N LYS A 104 14.68 -23.98 -9.12
CA LYS A 104 14.07 -24.28 -7.82
C LYS A 104 12.58 -24.52 -8.00
N HIS A 105 12.05 -25.53 -7.32
CA HIS A 105 10.61 -25.76 -7.33
C HIS A 105 9.92 -24.63 -6.52
N PRO A 106 8.77 -24.10 -6.99
CA PRO A 106 7.97 -23.20 -6.17
C PRO A 106 7.53 -23.88 -4.87
N ARG A 107 7.47 -23.13 -3.77
CA ARG A 107 6.87 -23.61 -2.52
C ARG A 107 5.37 -23.33 -2.53
N ARG A 108 4.58 -24.20 -1.90
CA ARG A 108 3.12 -24.03 -1.80
C ARG A 108 2.79 -22.78 -0.98
N LEU A 109 1.84 -21.99 -1.47
CA LEU A 109 1.29 -20.85 -0.75
C LEU A 109 0.16 -21.29 0.18
N PRO A 110 0.01 -20.70 1.38
CA PRO A 110 -1.15 -20.91 2.24
C PRO A 110 -2.44 -20.57 1.50
N PHE A 111 -3.50 -21.36 1.68
CA PHE A 111 -4.78 -21.18 1.01
C PHE A 111 -5.34 -19.76 1.14
N THR A 112 -5.19 -19.15 2.32
CA THR A 112 -5.66 -17.79 2.60
C THR A 112 -5.04 -16.70 1.73
N LYS A 113 -3.90 -16.97 1.08
CA LYS A 113 -3.19 -16.00 0.23
C LYS A 113 -3.26 -16.34 -1.26
N GLN A 114 -3.81 -17.50 -1.63
CA GLN A 114 -3.80 -17.94 -3.02
C GLN A 114 -4.62 -17.02 -3.93
N GLU A 115 -5.79 -16.58 -3.45
CA GLU A 115 -6.68 -15.67 -4.20
C GLU A 115 -6.03 -14.30 -4.41
N GLU A 116 -5.47 -13.71 -3.35
CA GLU A 116 -4.77 -12.42 -3.42
C GLU A 116 -3.60 -12.47 -4.41
N VAL A 117 -2.77 -13.51 -4.32
CA VAL A 117 -1.63 -13.69 -5.25
C VAL A 117 -2.11 -13.89 -6.69
N ALA A 118 -3.21 -14.62 -6.91
CA ALA A 118 -3.76 -14.78 -8.25
C ALA A 118 -4.18 -13.43 -8.85
N ASN A 119 -4.85 -12.58 -8.07
CA ASN A 119 -5.26 -11.25 -8.52
C ASN A 119 -4.05 -10.36 -8.86
N LEU A 120 -3.03 -10.36 -8.00
CA LEU A 120 -1.79 -9.60 -8.24
C LEU A 120 -1.06 -10.05 -9.50
N LEU A 121 -1.00 -11.37 -9.76
CA LEU A 121 -0.38 -11.89 -10.99
C LEU A 121 -1.14 -11.44 -12.24
N MET A 122 -2.47 -11.42 -12.20
CA MET A 122 -3.29 -10.92 -13.31
C MET A 122 -3.04 -9.44 -13.58
N GLU A 123 -2.94 -8.62 -12.52
CA GLU A 123 -2.62 -7.19 -12.61
C GLU A 123 -1.22 -6.97 -13.21
N MET A 124 -0.20 -7.68 -12.72
CA MET A 124 1.16 -7.60 -13.26
C MET A 124 1.22 -7.97 -14.74
N GLN A 125 0.50 -9.03 -15.15
CA GLN A 125 0.45 -9.48 -16.54
C GLN A 125 -0.24 -8.44 -17.44
N GLN A 126 -1.36 -7.86 -16.99
CA GLN A 126 -2.07 -6.79 -17.68
C GLN A 126 -1.17 -5.56 -17.88
N ASN A 127 -0.43 -5.19 -16.82
CA ASN A 127 0.46 -4.04 -16.80
C ASN A 127 1.79 -4.29 -17.55
N ARG A 128 2.04 -5.53 -18.00
CA ARG A 128 3.25 -5.99 -18.73
C ARG A 128 4.56 -5.81 -17.96
N ILE A 129 4.51 -5.95 -16.64
CA ILE A 129 5.69 -5.91 -15.76
C ILE A 129 6.48 -7.20 -15.89
#